data_AF-A0A0F9H3I0-F1
#
_entry.id   AF-A0A0F9H3I0-F1
#
_cell.length_a   1.000
_cell.length_b   1.000
_cell.length_c   1.000
_cell.angle_alpha   90.00
_cell.angle_beta   90.00
_cell.angle_gamma   90.00
#
_symmetry.space_group_name_H-M   'P 1'
#
loop_
_entity.id
_entity.type
_entity.pdbx_description
1 polymer ?
#
loop_
_entity_poly.entity_id
_entity_poly.type
_entity_poly.pdbx_seq_one_letter_code
_entity_poly.pdbx_strand_id
1 'polypeptide(L)'
;NPSIAAINGRYIAFESAALNLVANDTNSNIDIFVKDTTTNATTRVSTANAGTQATGGASTKASISGEGRYVAFQSAAKNLVTGDTNNLTDIFVKDTTTNITTRVSVSSSAAQATGGSSTNPSISTDGRHVAFESTATNLVSGDTNGKSDIFIKDTVSGTITRLSTDTSEVQSNADANNASTSRYGQYVAYDSTATKLVTGDTNNKGDVFLATVDAKKPSTPKVTSKTHKSSSKYYRNPTLKLAWSGSDSSGIGGYSYKLDKTSSTTPDATSEGTGKSITYTKRGTGKWYFHLRTKDIYNNWSSTRHFRVNIDRIKPKTYAPKKHTTRRRRGVATARVYWKVRDSYTGNKAYVKIVVKKRVYSAKRRAREARALRAFKSWRAKARKTKNKNLARKYRQKMRMHKRRLNKARRQAYKRVKTINYKWTKINRLRVYKWRTRASGKFKFWVMSKDQARNPQRNIARNYVIIR
;
A
#
# COMPACT_ATOMS: atom_id res chain seq x y z
N ASN A 1 17.42 -46.18 14.99
CA ASN A 1 16.44 -45.27 15.62
C ASN A 1 15.14 -45.22 14.81
N PRO A 2 14.03 -45.79 15.31
CA PRO A 2 12.73 -45.72 14.64
C PRO A 2 11.97 -44.43 14.95
N SER A 3 11.09 -44.01 14.04
CA SER A 3 10.13 -42.90 14.18
C SER A 3 8.76 -43.36 13.68
N ILE A 4 7.69 -43.00 14.38
CA ILE A 4 6.34 -43.54 14.14
C ILE A 4 5.40 -42.40 13.74
N ALA A 5 4.60 -42.63 12.70
CA ALA A 5 3.59 -41.68 12.23
C ALA A 5 2.45 -41.52 13.25
N ALA A 6 2.22 -40.28 13.68
CA ALA A 6 1.43 -39.97 14.86
C ALA A 6 -0.10 -40.18 14.74
N ILE A 7 -0.67 -40.25 13.52
CA ILE A 7 -2.14 -40.26 13.35
C ILE A 7 -2.76 -41.66 13.53
N ASN A 8 -1.98 -42.73 13.48
CA ASN A 8 -2.46 -44.11 13.69
C ASN A 8 -1.36 -45.16 13.91
N GLY A 9 -0.07 -44.78 13.98
CA GLY A 9 1.03 -45.75 14.09
C GLY A 9 1.20 -46.65 12.85
N ARG A 10 0.53 -46.35 11.73
CA ARG A 10 0.57 -47.18 10.53
C ARG A 10 1.95 -47.20 9.88
N TYR A 11 2.64 -46.07 9.85
CA TYR A 11 3.93 -45.96 9.20
C TYR A 11 5.04 -45.81 10.22
N ILE A 12 6.07 -46.65 10.10
CA ILE A 12 7.27 -46.59 10.92
C ILE A 12 8.46 -46.32 10.01
N ALA A 13 9.08 -45.16 10.16
CA ALA A 13 10.37 -44.86 9.54
C ALA A 13 11.49 -45.43 10.41
N PHE A 14 12.47 -46.10 9.81
CA PHE A 14 13.60 -46.66 10.54
C PHE A 14 14.84 -46.71 9.64
N GLU A 15 16.00 -46.76 10.28
CA GLU A 15 17.29 -46.88 9.59
C GLU A 15 17.81 -48.32 9.68
N SER A 16 18.41 -48.84 8.61
CA SER A 16 19.01 -50.19 8.59
C SER A 16 20.11 -50.31 7.55
N ALA A 17 21.11 -51.16 7.81
CA ALA A 17 22.15 -51.55 6.86
C ALA A 17 21.86 -52.91 6.18
N ALA A 18 20.68 -53.49 6.41
CA ALA A 18 20.33 -54.81 5.91
C ALA A 18 20.03 -54.78 4.40
N LEU A 19 20.75 -55.60 3.64
CA LEU A 19 20.67 -55.66 2.17
C LEU A 19 19.42 -56.37 1.62
N ASN A 20 18.58 -56.93 2.48
CA ASN A 20 17.48 -57.83 2.11
C ASN A 20 16.10 -57.30 2.52
N LEU A 21 15.99 -56.04 2.96
CA LEU A 21 14.69 -55.44 3.33
C LEU A 21 13.85 -55.04 2.12
N VAL A 22 14.51 -54.74 0.99
CA VAL A 22 13.90 -54.48 -0.31
C VAL A 22 14.82 -55.02 -1.41
N ALA A 23 14.29 -55.29 -2.60
CA ALA A 23 15.11 -55.64 -3.75
C ALA A 23 16.08 -54.51 -4.13
N ASN A 24 17.24 -54.85 -4.69
CA ASN A 24 18.26 -53.89 -5.15
C ASN A 24 18.77 -52.96 -4.03
N ASP A 25 18.95 -53.49 -2.82
CA ASP A 25 19.89 -52.91 -1.86
C ASP A 25 21.30 -53.37 -2.18
N THR A 26 22.13 -52.49 -2.72
CA THR A 26 23.48 -52.87 -3.17
C THR A 26 24.57 -51.94 -2.64
N ASN A 27 24.22 -50.93 -1.82
CA ASN A 27 25.17 -49.90 -1.42
C ASN A 27 25.93 -50.21 -0.12
N SER A 28 25.55 -51.26 0.63
CA SER A 28 26.12 -51.62 1.94
C SER A 28 26.19 -50.46 2.94
N ASN A 29 25.31 -49.46 2.80
CA ASN A 29 25.21 -48.31 3.68
C ASN A 29 23.94 -48.40 4.53
N ILE A 30 23.85 -47.57 5.57
CA ILE A 30 22.60 -47.39 6.30
C ILE A 30 21.66 -46.57 5.42
N ASP A 31 20.46 -47.11 5.21
CA ASP A 31 19.37 -46.51 4.48
C ASP A 31 18.16 -46.25 5.38
N ILE A 32 17.30 -45.33 4.94
CA ILE A 32 16.01 -45.07 5.59
C ILE A 32 14.93 -45.88 4.89
N PHE A 33 14.14 -46.58 5.68
CA PHE A 33 13.01 -47.37 5.25
C PHE A 33 11.73 -46.89 5.93
N VAL A 34 10.59 -47.10 5.28
CA VAL A 34 9.27 -47.00 5.92
C VAL A 34 8.58 -48.35 5.84
N LYS A 35 8.10 -48.81 6.99
CA LYS A 35 7.22 -49.97 7.14
C LYS A 35 5.77 -49.49 7.22
N ASP A 36 4.92 -50.00 6.33
CA ASP A 36 3.46 -49.94 6.51
C ASP A 36 3.03 -51.15 7.33
N THR A 37 2.56 -50.92 8.56
CA THR A 37 2.15 -51.98 9.49
C THR A 37 0.82 -52.61 9.12
N THR A 38 0.02 -51.97 8.25
CA THR A 38 -1.25 -52.52 7.76
C THR A 38 -1.04 -53.49 6.60
N THR A 39 -0.16 -53.14 5.65
CA THR A 39 0.11 -53.97 4.46
C THR A 39 1.36 -54.86 4.62
N ASN A 40 2.12 -54.65 5.69
CA ASN A 40 3.43 -55.25 5.92
C ASN A 40 4.48 -54.89 4.83
N ALA A 41 4.22 -53.90 3.97
CA ALA A 41 5.16 -53.46 2.95
C ALA A 41 6.32 -52.64 3.55
N THR A 42 7.54 -52.89 3.08
CA THR A 42 8.74 -52.10 3.42
C THR A 42 9.21 -51.37 2.16
N THR A 43 9.45 -50.06 2.26
CA THR A 43 9.92 -49.23 1.14
C THR A 43 11.17 -48.44 1.54
N ARG A 44 12.20 -48.39 0.68
CA ARG A 44 13.35 -47.50 0.89
C ARG A 44 12.99 -46.06 0.54
N VAL A 45 13.24 -45.15 1.48
CA VAL A 45 12.92 -43.72 1.41
C VAL A 45 14.15 -42.88 1.06
N SER A 46 15.36 -43.33 1.43
CA SER A 46 16.65 -42.72 1.04
C SER A 46 16.99 -42.97 -0.44
N THR A 47 16.12 -42.49 -1.33
CA THR A 47 16.26 -42.60 -2.78
C THR A 47 16.16 -41.23 -3.45
N ALA A 48 16.81 -41.07 -4.59
CA ALA A 48 16.64 -39.89 -5.43
C ALA A 48 15.23 -39.85 -6.05
N ASN A 49 14.89 -38.75 -6.74
CA ASN A 49 13.57 -38.58 -7.39
C ASN A 49 13.26 -39.69 -8.41
N ALA A 50 14.29 -40.21 -9.08
CA ALA A 50 14.16 -41.32 -10.04
C ALA A 50 14.05 -42.70 -9.36
N GLY A 51 14.03 -42.77 -8.02
CA GLY A 51 13.98 -44.02 -7.26
C GLY A 51 15.33 -44.71 -7.08
N THR A 52 16.43 -44.17 -7.64
CA THR A 52 17.78 -44.72 -7.47
C THR A 52 18.25 -44.59 -6.02
N GLN A 53 18.93 -45.62 -5.52
CA GLN A 53 19.47 -45.66 -4.16
C GLN A 53 20.47 -44.53 -3.89
N ALA A 54 20.52 -44.05 -2.64
CA ALA A 54 21.55 -43.16 -2.14
C ALA A 54 22.96 -43.77 -2.31
N THR A 55 23.92 -42.95 -2.73
CA THR A 55 25.32 -43.34 -2.95
C THR A 55 26.27 -42.36 -2.26
N GLY A 56 27.42 -42.86 -1.79
CA GLY A 56 28.49 -42.01 -1.26
C GLY A 56 28.36 -41.62 0.21
N GLY A 57 27.37 -42.15 0.94
CA GLY A 57 27.24 -41.98 2.38
C GLY A 57 25.96 -42.58 2.96
N ALA A 58 25.94 -42.76 4.29
CA ALA A 58 24.79 -43.27 5.04
C ALA A 58 23.67 -42.21 5.17
N SER A 59 22.43 -42.70 5.30
CA SER A 59 21.25 -41.91 5.65
C SER A 59 20.73 -42.37 7.01
N THR A 60 20.51 -41.45 7.94
CA THR A 60 20.18 -41.77 9.34
C THR A 60 19.15 -40.80 9.92
N LYS A 61 18.72 -41.04 11.17
CA LYS A 61 17.89 -40.12 11.98
C LYS A 61 16.58 -39.71 11.30
N ALA A 62 15.83 -40.70 10.82
CA ALA A 62 14.54 -40.43 10.18
C ALA A 62 13.49 -39.90 11.15
N SER A 63 12.65 -38.98 10.67
CA SER A 63 11.49 -38.40 11.33
C SER A 63 10.31 -38.38 10.36
N ILE A 64 9.16 -38.89 10.78
CA ILE A 64 7.99 -39.08 9.89
C ILE A 64 6.80 -38.21 10.29
N SER A 65 6.15 -37.61 9.29
CA SER A 65 4.93 -36.81 9.47
C SER A 65 3.72 -37.66 9.91
N GLY A 66 2.65 -37.00 10.36
CA GLY A 66 1.51 -37.64 11.02
C GLY A 66 0.83 -38.73 10.20
N GLU A 67 0.64 -38.49 8.91
CA GLU A 67 0.02 -39.42 7.98
C GLU A 67 1.04 -40.33 7.26
N GLY A 68 2.34 -40.19 7.55
CA GLY A 68 3.41 -40.97 6.91
C GLY A 68 3.81 -40.51 5.51
N ARG A 69 3.24 -39.41 5.00
CA ARG A 69 3.54 -38.91 3.65
C ARG A 69 4.93 -38.32 3.51
N TYR A 70 5.35 -37.52 4.48
CA TYR A 70 6.67 -36.88 4.46
C TYR A 70 7.60 -37.54 5.48
N VAL A 71 8.82 -37.84 5.05
CA VAL A 71 9.90 -38.38 5.90
C VAL A 71 11.12 -37.48 5.78
N ALA A 72 11.49 -36.82 6.88
CA ALA A 72 12.73 -36.08 6.99
C ALA A 72 13.85 -37.01 7.45
N PHE A 73 15.06 -36.85 6.93
CA PHE A 73 16.23 -37.64 7.34
C PHE A 73 17.52 -36.86 7.02
N GLN A 74 18.61 -37.19 7.72
CA GLN A 74 19.92 -36.65 7.37
C GLN A 74 20.65 -37.63 6.44
N SER A 75 21.46 -37.13 5.51
CA SER A 75 22.26 -37.98 4.63
C SER A 75 23.55 -37.32 4.18
N ALA A 76 24.60 -38.12 4.05
CA ALA A 76 25.86 -37.75 3.40
C ALA A 76 25.94 -38.20 1.93
N ALA A 77 24.82 -38.69 1.37
CA ALA A 77 24.77 -39.21 0.01
C ALA A 77 24.83 -38.09 -1.04
N LYS A 78 25.58 -38.33 -2.14
CA LYS A 78 25.90 -37.32 -3.15
C LYS A 78 24.88 -37.20 -4.28
N ASN A 79 23.91 -38.10 -4.34
CA ASN A 79 23.01 -38.26 -5.50
C ASN A 79 21.52 -38.17 -5.16
N LEU A 80 21.14 -37.81 -3.94
CA LEU A 80 19.73 -37.71 -3.55
C LEU A 80 18.99 -36.58 -4.28
N VAL A 81 19.68 -35.47 -4.55
CA VAL A 81 19.17 -34.35 -5.34
C VAL A 81 20.26 -33.83 -6.27
N THR A 82 19.86 -33.24 -7.40
CA THR A 82 20.79 -32.56 -8.30
C THR A 82 21.31 -31.27 -7.67
N GLY A 83 22.58 -30.94 -7.90
CA GLY A 83 23.19 -29.73 -7.33
C GLY A 83 23.53 -29.86 -5.84
N ASP A 84 23.59 -31.09 -5.33
CA ASP A 84 24.27 -31.36 -4.08
C ASP A 84 25.78 -31.56 -4.30
N THR A 85 26.59 -30.68 -3.73
CA THR A 85 28.01 -30.48 -4.10
C THR A 85 28.86 -30.00 -2.93
N ASN A 86 28.27 -29.77 -1.75
CA ASN A 86 29.00 -29.24 -0.59
C ASN A 86 29.78 -30.35 0.16
N ASN A 87 29.52 -31.64 -0.14
CA ASN A 87 30.10 -32.80 0.56
C ASN A 87 29.86 -32.79 2.07
N LEU A 88 28.73 -32.23 2.51
CA LEU A 88 28.34 -32.17 3.92
C LEU A 88 27.15 -33.11 4.17
N THR A 89 26.88 -33.42 5.43
CA THR A 89 25.60 -34.06 5.77
C THR A 89 24.51 -33.01 5.69
N ASP A 90 23.47 -33.30 4.93
CA ASP A 90 22.34 -32.43 4.67
C ASP A 90 21.03 -33.06 5.17
N ILE A 91 20.01 -32.22 5.40
CA ILE A 91 18.66 -32.69 5.72
C ILE A 91 17.83 -32.77 4.45
N PHE A 92 17.20 -33.91 4.24
CA PHE A 92 16.32 -34.19 3.12
C PHE A 92 14.91 -34.51 3.61
N VAL A 93 13.91 -34.21 2.79
CA VAL A 93 12.53 -34.66 2.96
C VAL A 93 12.12 -35.44 1.72
N LYS A 94 11.63 -36.67 1.94
CA LYS A 94 10.95 -37.48 0.92
C LYS A 94 9.45 -37.30 1.04
N ASP A 95 8.79 -36.94 -0.05
CA ASP A 95 7.35 -37.12 -0.22
C ASP A 95 7.11 -38.53 -0.79
N THR A 96 6.58 -39.42 0.04
CA THR A 96 6.36 -40.84 -0.31
C THR A 96 5.22 -41.03 -1.33
N THR A 97 4.38 -40.01 -1.53
CA THR A 97 3.30 -40.06 -2.53
C THR A 97 3.81 -39.69 -3.93
N THR A 98 4.63 -38.64 -4.02
CA THR A 98 5.16 -38.15 -5.31
C THR A 98 6.54 -38.71 -5.65
N ASN A 99 7.17 -39.40 -4.69
CA ASN A 99 8.54 -39.89 -4.75
C ASN A 99 9.61 -38.78 -4.88
N ILE A 100 9.25 -37.52 -4.59
CA ILE A 100 10.17 -36.38 -4.68
C ILE A 100 10.97 -36.25 -3.37
N THR A 101 12.28 -36.16 -3.52
CA THR A 101 13.27 -35.86 -2.48
C THR A 101 13.72 -34.41 -2.63
N THR A 102 13.65 -33.66 -1.53
CA THR A 102 14.03 -32.25 -1.47
C THR A 102 15.04 -32.03 -0.35
N ARG A 103 16.16 -31.35 -0.64
CA ARG A 103 17.05 -30.87 0.42
C ARG A 103 16.45 -29.65 1.11
N VAL A 104 16.31 -29.70 2.42
CA VAL A 104 15.72 -28.64 3.24
C VAL A 104 16.73 -27.83 4.05
N SER A 105 17.96 -28.33 4.22
CA SER A 105 19.12 -27.61 4.81
C SER A 105 19.71 -26.56 3.85
N VAL A 106 18.86 -25.69 3.33
CA VAL A 106 19.24 -24.59 2.43
C VAL A 106 18.69 -23.26 2.92
N SER A 107 19.38 -22.16 2.57
CA SER A 107 18.94 -20.81 2.88
C SER A 107 17.57 -20.47 2.25
N SER A 108 16.98 -19.33 2.62
CA SER A 108 15.74 -18.84 1.99
C SER A 108 15.89 -18.56 0.49
N SER A 109 17.11 -18.40 -0.03
CA SER A 109 17.41 -18.27 -1.46
C SER A 109 17.87 -19.60 -2.10
N ALA A 110 17.62 -20.72 -1.43
CA ALA A 110 18.01 -22.08 -1.83
C ALA A 110 19.53 -22.30 -1.97
N ALA A 111 20.36 -21.47 -1.32
CA ALA A 111 21.80 -21.71 -1.27
C ALA A 111 22.14 -22.84 -0.28
N GLN A 112 23.13 -23.65 -0.62
CA GLN A 112 23.63 -24.74 0.22
C GLN A 112 24.24 -24.23 1.51
N ALA A 113 24.12 -25.03 2.57
CA ALA A 113 24.90 -24.87 3.78
C ALA A 113 26.41 -24.85 3.49
N THR A 114 27.13 -23.93 4.12
CA THR A 114 28.60 -23.83 4.10
C THR A 114 29.17 -23.82 5.50
N GLY A 115 30.34 -24.43 5.69
CA GLY A 115 31.09 -24.38 6.95
C GLY A 115 30.65 -25.38 8.02
N GLY A 116 29.57 -26.14 7.80
CA GLY A 116 29.04 -27.09 8.79
C GLY A 116 27.93 -27.98 8.23
N SER A 117 27.80 -29.17 8.81
CA SER A 117 26.72 -30.13 8.46
C SER A 117 25.43 -29.80 9.18
N SER A 118 24.31 -30.27 8.64
CA SER A 118 22.99 -30.23 9.29
C SER A 118 22.56 -31.64 9.71
N THR A 119 22.06 -31.79 10.93
CA THR A 119 21.78 -33.08 11.57
C THR A 119 20.46 -33.08 12.36
N ASN A 120 20.05 -34.27 12.81
CA ASN A 120 18.92 -34.50 13.73
C ASN A 120 17.61 -33.78 13.32
N PRO A 121 17.01 -34.14 12.17
CA PRO A 121 15.78 -33.51 11.73
C PRO A 121 14.55 -33.96 12.53
N SER A 122 13.61 -33.04 12.72
CA SER A 122 12.30 -33.28 13.31
C SER A 122 11.22 -32.63 12.46
N ILE A 123 10.34 -33.45 11.88
CA ILE A 123 9.24 -32.97 11.03
C ILE A 123 7.93 -32.85 11.83
N SER A 124 7.24 -31.73 11.63
CA SER A 124 5.88 -31.52 12.13
C SER A 124 4.88 -32.55 11.60
N THR A 125 3.81 -32.80 12.35
CA THR A 125 2.77 -33.78 11.99
C THR A 125 2.09 -33.44 10.66
N ASP A 126 1.93 -32.16 10.32
CA ASP A 126 1.39 -31.73 9.02
C ASP A 126 2.40 -31.83 7.86
N GLY A 127 3.66 -32.15 8.15
CA GLY A 127 4.73 -32.30 7.16
C GLY A 127 5.30 -31.00 6.61
N ARG A 128 4.88 -29.83 7.11
CA ARG A 128 5.27 -28.53 6.52
C ARG A 128 6.55 -27.96 7.12
N HIS A 129 6.74 -28.13 8.42
CA HIS A 129 7.88 -27.55 9.14
C HIS A 129 8.87 -28.65 9.50
N VAL A 130 10.15 -28.42 9.20
CA VAL A 130 11.27 -29.30 9.56
C VAL A 130 12.24 -28.51 10.42
N ALA A 131 12.34 -28.86 11.70
CA ALA A 131 13.40 -28.36 12.56
C ALA A 131 14.64 -29.26 12.45
N PHE A 132 15.83 -28.68 12.56
CA PHE A 132 17.09 -29.41 12.53
C PHE A 132 18.18 -28.56 13.17
N GLU A 133 19.27 -29.20 13.58
CA GLU A 133 20.45 -28.49 14.08
C GLU A 133 21.50 -28.34 12.97
N SER A 134 22.30 -27.27 13.01
CA SER A 134 23.32 -27.03 11.99
C SER A 134 24.43 -26.13 12.51
N THR A 135 25.67 -26.42 12.11
CA THR A 135 26.85 -25.56 12.34
C THR A 135 27.18 -24.66 11.14
N ALA A 136 26.34 -24.68 10.10
CA ALA A 136 26.53 -23.90 8.89
C ALA A 136 26.32 -22.39 9.12
N THR A 137 27.21 -21.57 8.57
CA THR A 137 27.27 -20.12 8.84
C THR A 137 26.43 -19.25 7.91
N ASN A 138 25.72 -19.85 6.95
CA ASN A 138 25.06 -19.12 5.86
C ASN A 138 23.58 -19.48 5.65
N LEU A 139 22.99 -20.29 6.53
CA LEU A 139 21.57 -20.65 6.42
C LEU A 139 20.65 -19.46 6.69
N VAL A 140 21.04 -18.59 7.62
CA VAL A 140 20.40 -17.29 7.89
C VAL A 140 21.45 -16.19 7.89
N SER A 141 21.04 -14.96 7.59
CA SER A 141 21.97 -13.82 7.62
C SER A 141 22.43 -13.51 9.03
N GLY A 142 23.72 -13.21 9.18
CA GLY A 142 24.30 -12.75 10.44
C GLY A 142 24.69 -13.87 11.39
N ASP A 143 24.55 -15.13 11.00
CA ASP A 143 25.04 -16.27 11.78
C ASP A 143 26.57 -16.29 11.89
N THR A 144 27.10 -16.11 13.10
CA THR A 144 28.54 -15.81 13.32
C THR A 144 29.14 -16.45 14.57
N ASN A 145 28.34 -17.16 15.38
CA ASN A 145 28.79 -17.69 16.67
C ASN A 145 29.66 -18.96 16.55
N GLY A 146 29.64 -19.63 15.38
CA GLY A 146 30.34 -20.89 15.16
C GLY A 146 29.84 -22.03 16.04
N LYS A 147 28.58 -21.98 16.47
CA LYS A 147 27.93 -22.99 17.30
C LYS A 147 26.91 -23.77 16.50
N SER A 148 26.52 -24.95 17.02
CA SER A 148 25.34 -25.65 16.52
C SER A 148 24.10 -24.86 16.90
N ASP A 149 23.30 -24.48 15.92
CA ASP A 149 22.08 -23.71 16.09
C ASP A 149 20.86 -24.52 15.63
N ILE A 150 19.69 -24.27 16.24
CA ILE A 150 18.43 -24.87 15.81
C ILE A 150 17.80 -24.01 14.74
N PHE A 151 17.49 -24.61 13.60
CA PHE A 151 16.78 -23.99 12.49
C PHE A 151 15.43 -24.65 12.29
N ILE A 152 14.46 -23.91 11.75
CA ILE A 152 13.21 -24.45 11.21
C ILE A 152 13.01 -23.97 9.78
N LYS A 153 12.72 -24.92 8.88
CA LYS A 153 12.39 -24.69 7.48
C LYS A 153 10.89 -24.87 7.27
N ASP A 154 10.22 -23.87 6.70
CA ASP A 154 8.90 -24.02 6.12
C ASP A 154 9.05 -24.50 4.66
N THR A 155 8.68 -25.75 4.40
CA THR A 155 8.85 -26.39 3.09
C THR A 155 7.94 -25.82 2.01
N VAL A 156 6.89 -25.08 2.38
CA VAL A 156 5.96 -24.44 1.44
C VAL A 156 6.45 -23.05 1.03
N SER A 157 6.87 -22.22 2.00
CA SER A 157 7.34 -20.86 1.70
C SER A 157 8.82 -20.79 1.36
N GLY A 158 9.61 -21.80 1.72
CA GLY A 158 11.07 -21.80 1.62
C GLY A 158 11.77 -20.98 2.69
N THR A 159 11.03 -20.35 3.61
CA THR A 159 11.61 -19.56 4.71
C THR A 159 12.37 -20.47 5.67
N ILE A 160 13.58 -20.05 6.05
CA ILE A 160 14.35 -20.65 7.15
C ILE A 160 14.58 -19.62 8.25
N THR A 161 14.42 -20.05 9.50
CA THR A 161 14.56 -19.22 10.70
C THR A 161 15.44 -19.95 11.72
N ARG A 162 16.39 -19.25 12.36
CA ARG A 162 17.09 -19.76 13.54
C ARG A 162 16.23 -19.56 14.79
N LEU A 163 16.12 -20.58 15.62
CA LEU A 163 15.32 -20.64 16.84
C LEU A 163 16.15 -20.58 18.13
N SER A 164 17.44 -20.88 18.08
CA SER A 164 18.39 -20.74 19.19
C SER A 164 18.84 -19.28 19.38
N THR A 165 17.87 -18.39 19.60
CA THR A 165 18.10 -16.97 19.89
C THR A 165 17.35 -16.52 21.13
N ASP A 166 17.84 -15.46 21.76
CA ASP A 166 17.10 -14.75 22.81
C ASP A 166 15.89 -13.97 22.25
N THR A 167 15.12 -13.33 23.14
CA THR A 167 13.93 -12.54 22.75
C THR A 167 14.24 -11.29 21.92
N SER A 168 15.51 -10.94 21.77
CA SER A 168 16.02 -9.82 20.94
C SER A 168 16.72 -10.31 19.67
N GLU A 169 16.54 -11.58 19.30
CA GLU A 169 17.16 -12.26 18.15
C GLU A 169 18.70 -12.38 18.24
N VAL A 170 19.27 -12.27 19.44
CA VAL A 170 20.70 -12.50 19.68
C VAL A 170 20.96 -14.00 19.73
N GLN A 171 22.01 -14.46 19.06
CA GLN A 171 22.37 -15.88 18.94
C GLN A 171 22.80 -16.47 20.27
N SER A 172 22.56 -17.77 20.41
CA SER A 172 23.11 -18.59 21.48
C SER A 172 24.64 -18.45 21.59
N ASN A 173 25.15 -18.49 22.82
CA ASN A 173 26.59 -18.55 23.12
C ASN A 173 27.11 -19.99 23.32
N ALA A 174 26.25 -21.01 23.20
CA ALA A 174 26.61 -22.42 23.25
C ALA A 174 25.83 -23.22 22.20
N ASP A 175 26.17 -24.49 22.03
CA ASP A 175 25.48 -25.37 21.10
C ASP A 175 24.03 -25.62 21.53
N ALA A 176 23.13 -25.66 20.56
CA ALA A 176 21.74 -26.04 20.72
C ALA A 176 21.46 -27.28 19.88
N ASN A 177 20.85 -28.30 20.48
CA ASN A 177 20.73 -29.64 19.89
C ASN A 177 19.35 -30.27 20.11
N ASN A 178 19.13 -31.42 19.46
CA ASN A 178 17.97 -32.30 19.66
C ASN A 178 16.62 -31.61 19.51
N ALA A 179 16.43 -30.86 18.41
CA ALA A 179 15.17 -30.19 18.12
C ALA A 179 13.99 -31.18 18.03
N SER A 180 12.87 -30.82 18.65
CA SER A 180 11.62 -31.57 18.61
C SER A 180 10.46 -30.65 18.26
N THR A 181 9.84 -30.90 17.10
CA THR A 181 8.81 -30.05 16.51
C THR A 181 7.41 -30.49 16.93
N SER A 182 6.58 -29.54 17.35
CA SER A 182 5.14 -29.77 17.64
C SER A 182 4.31 -30.06 16.38
N ARG A 183 3.03 -30.45 16.58
CA ARG A 183 2.10 -30.90 15.54
C ARG A 183 2.06 -30.03 14.29
N TYR A 184 2.01 -28.70 14.44
CA TYR A 184 1.97 -27.75 13.31
C TYR A 184 3.24 -26.89 13.21
N GLY A 185 4.32 -27.28 13.88
CA GLY A 185 5.58 -26.53 13.86
C GLY A 185 5.60 -25.22 14.64
N GLN A 186 4.53 -24.89 15.37
CA GLN A 186 4.39 -23.63 16.10
C GLN A 186 5.26 -23.54 17.37
N TYR A 187 5.73 -24.68 17.85
CA TYR A 187 6.61 -24.85 18.99
C TYR A 187 7.71 -25.83 18.63
N VAL A 188 8.95 -25.50 18.98
CA VAL A 188 10.12 -26.38 18.86
C VAL A 188 10.85 -26.41 20.20
N ALA A 189 10.93 -27.59 20.82
CA ALA A 189 11.76 -27.80 22.00
C ALA A 189 13.18 -28.19 21.59
N TYR A 190 14.20 -27.75 22.33
CA TYR A 190 15.59 -28.13 22.11
C TYR A 190 16.37 -27.99 23.41
N ASP A 191 17.50 -28.68 23.53
CA ASP A 191 18.42 -28.49 24.67
C ASP A 191 19.60 -27.60 24.30
N SER A 192 20.09 -26.85 25.28
CA SER A 192 21.32 -26.07 25.15
C SER A 192 21.93 -25.81 26.52
N THR A 193 23.23 -25.56 26.55
CA THR A 193 23.95 -25.08 27.75
C THR A 193 24.11 -23.55 27.77
N ALA A 194 23.36 -22.85 26.91
CA ALA A 194 23.51 -21.44 26.66
C ALA A 194 22.86 -20.56 27.73
N THR A 195 23.68 -19.79 28.43
CA THR A 195 23.26 -18.86 29.50
C THR A 195 22.58 -17.58 29.03
N LYS A 196 22.38 -17.42 27.72
CA LYS A 196 21.86 -16.17 27.12
C LYS A 196 20.57 -16.35 26.32
N LEU A 197 19.99 -17.55 26.28
CA LEU A 197 18.74 -17.77 25.56
C LEU A 197 17.52 -17.22 26.32
N VAL A 198 17.55 -17.29 27.65
CA VAL A 198 16.46 -16.78 28.52
C VAL A 198 17.07 -15.96 29.65
N THR A 199 16.43 -14.85 30.00
CA THR A 199 16.85 -14.01 31.13
C THR A 199 16.80 -14.79 32.44
N GLY A 200 17.90 -14.80 33.18
CA GLY A 200 17.97 -15.46 34.50
C GLY A 200 18.50 -16.89 34.47
N ASP A 201 18.84 -17.42 33.30
CA ASP A 201 19.59 -18.67 33.19
C ASP A 201 21.08 -18.43 33.50
N THR A 202 21.51 -18.81 34.70
CA THR A 202 22.86 -18.56 35.24
C THR A 202 23.55 -19.81 35.76
N ASN A 203 22.94 -20.98 35.58
CA ASN A 203 23.38 -22.23 36.24
C ASN A 203 24.53 -22.94 35.48
N ASN A 204 24.84 -22.53 34.24
CA ASN A 204 25.80 -23.17 33.32
C ASN A 204 25.53 -24.68 33.10
N LYS A 205 24.27 -25.10 33.17
CA LYS A 205 23.83 -26.49 32.91
C LYS A 205 23.03 -26.55 31.61
N GLY A 206 22.84 -27.77 31.12
CA GLY A 206 21.99 -28.01 29.96
C GLY A 206 20.53 -27.90 30.37
N ASP A 207 19.79 -27.02 29.72
CA ASP A 207 18.37 -26.77 29.95
C ASP A 207 17.58 -27.05 28.66
N VAL A 208 16.27 -27.28 28.80
CA VAL A 208 15.35 -27.44 27.67
C VAL A 208 14.62 -26.13 27.42
N PHE A 209 14.78 -25.61 26.20
CA PHE A 209 14.18 -24.36 25.75
C PHE A 209 13.00 -24.64 24.81
N LEU A 210 12.05 -23.72 24.77
CA LEU A 210 10.89 -23.76 23.87
C LEU A 210 10.89 -22.53 22.97
N ALA A 211 11.21 -22.72 21.68
CA ALA A 211 11.04 -21.69 20.67
C ALA A 211 9.62 -21.69 20.11
N THR A 212 9.11 -20.51 19.80
CA THR A 212 7.79 -20.30 19.18
C THR A 212 7.96 -19.86 17.73
N VAL A 213 7.12 -20.40 16.86
CA VAL A 213 7.08 -20.07 15.43
C VAL A 213 5.67 -19.60 15.11
N ASP A 214 5.53 -18.34 14.70
CA ASP A 214 4.26 -17.85 14.17
C ASP A 214 4.26 -17.98 12.65
N ALA A 215 3.36 -18.80 12.12
CA ALA A 215 3.10 -18.90 10.68
C ALA A 215 1.82 -18.15 10.28
N LYS A 216 1.08 -17.60 11.26
CA LYS A 216 -0.16 -16.87 11.02
C LYS A 216 0.20 -15.45 10.58
N LYS A 217 -0.32 -15.07 9.42
CA LYS A 217 -0.11 -13.72 8.91
C LYS A 217 -0.88 -12.71 9.75
N PRO A 218 -0.32 -11.50 9.95
CA PRO A 218 -1.04 -10.39 10.55
C PRO A 218 -2.33 -10.08 9.80
N SER A 219 -3.27 -9.47 10.51
CA SER A 219 -4.48 -8.94 9.89
C SER A 219 -4.17 -7.83 8.87
N THR A 220 -5.03 -7.70 7.85
CA THR A 220 -4.94 -6.59 6.89
C THR A 220 -5.05 -5.25 7.63
N PRO A 221 -4.10 -4.31 7.44
CA PRO A 221 -4.10 -3.08 8.20
C PRO A 221 -5.29 -2.18 7.86
N LYS A 222 -5.75 -1.40 8.84
CA LYS A 222 -6.75 -0.35 8.66
C LYS A 222 -6.04 0.97 8.42
N VAL A 223 -6.41 1.68 7.35
CA VAL A 223 -5.84 3.00 7.00
C VAL A 223 -6.91 4.08 7.10
N THR A 224 -6.57 5.21 7.72
CA THR A 224 -7.40 6.40 7.83
C THR A 224 -6.63 7.66 7.39
N SER A 225 -7.36 8.73 7.08
CA SER A 225 -6.76 10.03 6.79
C SER A 225 -7.52 11.18 7.43
N LYS A 226 -6.80 12.05 8.15
CA LYS A 226 -7.37 13.29 8.72
C LYS A 226 -7.72 14.31 7.63
N THR A 227 -6.95 14.37 6.54
CA THR A 227 -7.17 15.33 5.43
C THR A 227 -8.04 14.78 4.30
N HIS A 228 -8.07 13.46 4.11
CA HIS A 228 -8.78 12.79 3.02
C HIS A 228 -9.68 11.67 3.56
N LYS A 229 -10.64 12.03 4.42
CA LYS A 229 -11.49 11.09 5.18
C LYS A 229 -12.27 10.05 4.36
N SER A 230 -12.46 10.27 3.06
CA SER A 230 -13.33 9.45 2.21
C SER A 230 -12.70 9.23 0.84
N SER A 231 -12.49 7.96 0.49
CA SER A 231 -11.87 7.55 -0.78
C SER A 231 -12.73 7.86 -2.02
N SER A 232 -14.01 8.14 -1.85
CA SER A 232 -14.97 8.55 -2.89
C SER A 232 -15.02 10.07 -3.14
N LYS A 233 -14.42 10.89 -2.27
CA LYS A 233 -14.49 12.35 -2.36
C LYS A 233 -13.23 12.92 -3.01
N TYR A 234 -13.39 14.09 -3.62
CA TYR A 234 -12.30 14.91 -4.16
C TYR A 234 -11.94 16.02 -3.19
N TYR A 235 -10.64 16.27 -3.04
CA TYR A 235 -10.11 17.24 -2.10
C TYR A 235 -9.12 18.18 -2.79
N ARG A 236 -9.18 19.46 -2.45
CA ARG A 236 -8.20 20.45 -2.93
C ARG A 236 -6.85 20.36 -2.21
N ASN A 237 -6.85 19.81 -1.00
CA ASN A 237 -5.68 19.78 -0.13
C ASN A 237 -4.62 18.83 -0.72
N PRO A 238 -3.41 19.31 -1.07
CA PRO A 238 -2.35 18.45 -1.60
C PRO A 238 -1.66 17.60 -0.52
N THR A 239 -1.89 17.89 0.76
CA THR A 239 -1.21 17.25 1.88
C THR A 239 -2.05 16.12 2.47
N LEU A 240 -1.55 14.90 2.35
CA LEU A 240 -2.16 13.67 2.83
C LEU A 240 -1.56 13.35 4.19
N LYS A 241 -2.38 13.39 5.25
CA LYS A 241 -2.00 12.92 6.59
C LYS A 241 -2.67 11.57 6.80
N LEU A 242 -1.89 10.50 6.76
CA LEU A 242 -2.34 9.11 6.85
C LEU A 242 -1.94 8.54 8.20
N ALA A 243 -2.80 7.69 8.76
CA ALA A 243 -2.54 6.93 9.97
C ALA A 243 -3.13 5.53 9.82
N TRP A 244 -2.54 4.55 10.50
CA TRP A 244 -2.97 3.16 10.38
C TRP A 244 -2.80 2.35 11.65
N SER A 245 -3.38 1.16 11.63
CA SER A 245 -3.25 0.13 12.66
C SER A 245 -3.21 -1.25 12.01
N GLY A 246 -2.25 -2.09 12.42
CA GLY A 246 -2.28 -3.54 12.22
C GLY A 246 -2.46 -4.25 13.56
N SER A 247 -2.84 -5.53 13.51
CA SER A 247 -2.90 -6.39 14.68
C SER A 247 -2.48 -7.81 14.32
N ASP A 248 -1.68 -8.38 15.21
CA ASP A 248 -1.37 -9.80 15.28
C ASP A 248 -1.21 -10.20 16.75
N SER A 249 -1.50 -11.46 17.09
CA SER A 249 -1.30 -12.05 18.42
C SER A 249 0.18 -12.12 18.83
N SER A 250 1.10 -12.31 17.88
CA SER A 250 2.53 -12.31 18.14
C SER A 250 3.12 -10.90 18.29
N GLY A 251 2.36 -9.86 17.95
CA GLY A 251 2.84 -8.48 17.94
C GLY A 251 3.28 -8.01 16.55
N ILE A 252 3.61 -6.73 16.43
CA ILE A 252 3.90 -6.07 15.15
C ILE A 252 5.36 -5.67 15.06
N GLY A 253 6.12 -6.31 14.16
CA GLY A 253 7.51 -5.98 13.85
C GLY A 253 7.67 -4.80 12.89
N GLY A 254 6.62 -4.40 12.17
CA GLY A 254 6.63 -3.16 11.39
C GLY A 254 5.60 -3.08 10.27
N TYR A 255 5.85 -2.18 9.32
CA TYR A 255 4.97 -1.91 8.19
C TYR A 255 5.77 -1.66 6.92
N SER A 256 5.17 -2.00 5.79
CA SER A 256 5.65 -1.57 4.47
C SER A 256 4.59 -0.84 3.68
N TYR A 257 4.97 0.29 3.08
CA TYR A 257 4.02 1.16 2.41
C TYR A 257 4.54 1.91 1.18
N LYS A 258 3.64 2.11 0.23
CA LYS A 258 3.94 2.81 -1.02
C LYS A 258 2.80 3.73 -1.42
N LEU A 259 3.13 4.88 -2.01
CA LEU A 259 2.14 5.82 -2.56
C LEU A 259 2.38 6.06 -4.04
N ASP A 260 1.48 5.58 -4.88
CA ASP A 260 1.60 5.71 -6.34
C ASP A 260 0.24 5.89 -7.04
N LYS A 261 0.21 5.67 -8.36
CA LYS A 261 -0.95 5.83 -9.24
C LYS A 261 -1.67 4.53 -9.56
N THR A 262 -1.09 3.39 -9.24
CA THR A 262 -1.57 2.06 -9.58
C THR A 262 -2.45 1.55 -8.45
N SER A 263 -3.64 1.04 -8.75
CA SER A 263 -4.59 0.65 -7.68
C SER A 263 -4.23 -0.63 -6.95
N SER A 264 -3.33 -1.44 -7.51
CA SER A 264 -3.04 -2.82 -7.09
C SER A 264 -1.58 -3.04 -6.65
N THR A 265 -0.77 -2.00 -6.49
CA THR A 265 0.63 -2.16 -6.06
C THR A 265 0.71 -2.91 -4.72
N THR A 266 1.60 -3.89 -4.64
CA THR A 266 2.01 -4.54 -3.39
C THR A 266 3.33 -3.90 -2.94
N PRO A 267 3.43 -3.36 -1.71
CA PRO A 267 4.70 -2.88 -1.14
C PRO A 267 5.74 -4.02 -1.09
N ASP A 268 7.03 -3.66 -1.08
CA ASP A 268 8.13 -4.64 -1.03
C ASP A 268 8.28 -5.32 0.35
N ALA A 269 9.23 -6.24 0.47
CA ALA A 269 9.48 -7.02 1.68
C ALA A 269 10.43 -6.40 2.69
N THR A 270 10.67 -5.10 2.58
CA THR A 270 11.45 -4.33 3.55
C THR A 270 10.51 -3.53 4.45
N SER A 271 10.82 -3.47 5.75
CA SER A 271 10.02 -2.71 6.72
C SER A 271 10.56 -1.28 6.88
N GLU A 272 9.66 -0.31 6.87
CA GLU A 272 9.92 1.10 7.15
C GLU A 272 9.81 1.41 8.66
N GLY A 273 9.72 0.36 9.49
CA GLY A 273 9.65 0.43 10.95
C GLY A 273 8.23 0.37 11.53
N THR A 274 8.11 0.65 12.82
CA THR A 274 6.86 0.51 13.60
C THR A 274 5.97 1.75 13.61
N GLY A 275 6.39 2.81 12.91
CA GLY A 275 5.63 4.06 12.80
C GLY A 275 4.20 3.83 12.28
N LYS A 276 3.22 4.54 12.85
CA LYS A 276 1.79 4.37 12.55
C LYS A 276 1.17 5.51 11.74
N SER A 277 1.99 6.40 11.21
CA SER A 277 1.52 7.54 10.43
C SER A 277 2.57 8.07 9.46
N ILE A 278 2.11 8.67 8.37
CA ILE A 278 2.98 9.38 7.42
C ILE A 278 2.26 10.58 6.82
N THR A 279 3.04 11.58 6.42
CA THR A 279 2.56 12.73 5.68
C THR A 279 3.21 12.83 4.31
N TYR A 280 2.39 12.91 3.26
CA TYR A 280 2.86 13.23 1.91
C TYR A 280 2.32 14.57 1.45
N THR A 281 3.07 15.26 0.60
CA THR A 281 2.58 16.42 -0.16
C THR A 281 2.68 16.15 -1.65
N LYS A 282 1.53 15.95 -2.32
CA LYS A 282 1.46 15.70 -3.77
C LYS A 282 0.90 16.92 -4.48
N ARG A 283 1.75 17.62 -5.24
CA ARG A 283 1.37 18.82 -5.99
C ARG A 283 0.49 18.52 -7.21
N GLY A 284 0.56 17.30 -7.75
CA GLY A 284 -0.22 16.84 -8.90
C GLY A 284 -1.69 16.53 -8.58
N THR A 285 -2.58 16.79 -9.55
CA THR A 285 -4.00 16.41 -9.50
C THR A 285 -4.19 14.96 -9.96
N GLY A 286 -5.21 14.28 -9.45
CA GLY A 286 -5.61 12.94 -9.86
C GLY A 286 -5.84 11.97 -8.69
N LYS A 287 -6.07 10.72 -9.05
CA LYS A 287 -6.18 9.60 -8.11
C LYS A 287 -4.77 9.18 -7.66
N TRP A 288 -4.64 8.82 -6.40
CA TRP A 288 -3.45 8.25 -5.78
C TRP A 288 -3.89 7.09 -4.89
N TYR A 289 -3.04 6.09 -4.71
CA TYR A 289 -3.32 4.93 -3.88
C TYR A 289 -2.18 4.76 -2.89
N PHE A 290 -2.52 4.73 -1.60
CA PHE A 290 -1.60 4.36 -0.54
C PHE A 290 -1.79 2.89 -0.24
N HIS A 291 -0.69 2.14 -0.34
CA HIS A 291 -0.60 0.71 -0.17
C HIS A 291 0.10 0.45 1.15
N LEU A 292 -0.43 -0.44 1.97
CA LEU A 292 0.15 -0.74 3.28
C LEU A 292 -0.01 -2.22 3.59
N ARG A 293 1.04 -2.84 4.10
CA ARG A 293 1.02 -4.18 4.69
C ARG A 293 1.71 -4.16 6.05
N THR A 294 1.34 -5.09 6.91
CA THR A 294 1.84 -5.22 8.28
C THR A 294 2.77 -6.43 8.35
N LYS A 295 3.88 -6.27 9.08
CA LYS A 295 4.83 -7.32 9.42
C LYS A 295 4.67 -7.65 10.91
N ASP A 296 4.53 -8.91 11.28
CA ASP A 296 4.70 -9.32 12.69
C ASP A 296 6.19 -9.37 13.07
N ILE A 297 6.47 -9.80 14.30
CA ILE A 297 7.82 -10.01 14.80
C ILE A 297 8.48 -11.29 14.22
N TYR A 298 7.70 -12.21 13.66
CA TYR A 298 8.17 -13.45 13.04
C TYR A 298 8.32 -13.35 11.51
N ASN A 299 8.35 -12.12 10.98
CA ASN A 299 8.54 -11.80 9.56
C ASN A 299 7.39 -12.19 8.60
N ASN A 300 6.20 -12.54 9.09
CA ASN A 300 5.05 -12.73 8.21
C ASN A 300 4.41 -11.41 7.81
N TRP A 301 3.97 -11.35 6.56
CA TRP A 301 3.33 -10.18 5.99
C TRP A 301 1.83 -10.40 5.79
N SER A 302 1.03 -9.41 6.19
CA SER A 302 -0.40 -9.38 5.89
C SER A 302 -0.71 -9.09 4.42
N SER A 303 -1.96 -9.29 4.03
CA SER A 303 -2.45 -8.79 2.75
C SER A 303 -2.41 -7.26 2.67
N THR A 304 -2.28 -6.74 1.45
CA THR A 304 -2.11 -5.29 1.23
C THR A 304 -3.45 -4.55 1.34
N ARG A 305 -3.46 -3.48 2.15
CA ARG A 305 -4.53 -2.49 2.18
C ARG A 305 -4.31 -1.40 1.14
N HIS A 306 -5.29 -1.17 0.27
CA HIS A 306 -5.29 -0.09 -0.70
C HIS A 306 -6.22 1.06 -0.25
N PHE A 307 -5.67 2.26 -0.05
CA PHE A 307 -6.41 3.46 0.34
C PHE A 307 -6.34 4.52 -0.76
N ARG A 308 -7.46 4.69 -1.49
CA ARG A 308 -7.55 5.68 -2.58
C ARG A 308 -7.75 7.09 -2.06
N VAL A 309 -7.01 8.04 -2.63
CA VAL A 309 -7.13 9.48 -2.41
C VAL A 309 -7.32 10.21 -3.74
N ASN A 310 -8.34 11.08 -3.83
CA ASN A 310 -8.56 11.92 -5.02
C ASN A 310 -8.22 13.38 -4.71
N ILE A 311 -7.14 13.87 -5.31
CA ILE A 311 -6.71 15.27 -5.20
C ILE A 311 -7.17 16.00 -6.45
N ASP A 312 -7.87 17.12 -6.30
CA ASP A 312 -8.22 18.00 -7.42
C ASP A 312 -7.99 19.46 -7.08
N ARG A 313 -7.03 20.06 -7.79
CA ARG A 313 -6.63 21.46 -7.66
C ARG A 313 -7.03 22.30 -8.87
N ILE A 314 -7.63 21.68 -9.89
CA ILE A 314 -7.95 22.33 -11.15
C ILE A 314 -9.33 22.94 -11.04
N LYS A 315 -9.40 24.27 -11.16
CA LYS A 315 -10.68 24.98 -11.09
C LYS A 315 -11.55 24.66 -12.32
N PRO A 316 -12.88 24.58 -12.15
CA PRO A 316 -13.78 24.43 -13.28
C PRO A 316 -13.75 25.70 -14.14
N LYS A 317 -13.66 25.53 -15.46
CA LYS A 317 -13.71 26.63 -16.44
C LYS A 317 -15.16 26.92 -16.81
N THR A 318 -15.62 28.15 -16.60
CA THR A 318 -16.97 28.58 -17.01
C THR A 318 -16.94 29.30 -18.35
N TYR A 319 -18.02 29.16 -19.12
CA TYR A 319 -18.18 29.74 -20.45
C TYR A 319 -19.60 30.30 -20.61
N ALA A 320 -19.70 31.42 -21.31
CA ALA A 320 -20.95 32.08 -21.67
C ALA A 320 -20.90 32.43 -23.17
N PRO A 321 -20.97 31.44 -24.07
CA PRO A 321 -20.46 31.57 -25.43
C PRO A 321 -21.33 32.45 -26.34
N LYS A 322 -22.65 32.49 -26.11
CA LYS A 322 -23.59 33.15 -27.02
C LYS A 322 -24.15 34.43 -26.40
N LYS A 323 -24.01 35.54 -27.13
CA LYS A 323 -24.87 36.72 -26.97
C LYS A 323 -26.26 36.37 -27.51
N HIS A 324 -27.31 36.94 -26.95
CA HIS A 324 -28.65 36.67 -27.43
C HIS A 324 -29.48 37.95 -27.48
N THR A 325 -30.23 38.11 -28.56
CA THR A 325 -31.21 39.19 -28.71
C THR A 325 -32.57 38.56 -28.94
N THR A 326 -33.59 39.03 -28.24
CA THR A 326 -34.98 38.59 -28.45
C THR A 326 -35.90 39.80 -28.46
N ARG A 327 -36.98 39.71 -29.23
CA ARG A 327 -38.09 40.65 -29.18
C ARG A 327 -39.16 40.16 -28.20
N ARG A 328 -39.90 41.10 -27.61
CA ARG A 328 -41.13 40.79 -26.87
C ARG A 328 -42.25 40.42 -27.86
N ARG A 329 -43.05 39.41 -27.52
CA ARG A 329 -44.34 39.10 -28.16
C ARG A 329 -45.41 39.21 -27.10
N ARG A 330 -46.50 39.95 -27.37
CA ARG A 330 -47.58 40.24 -26.40
C ARG A 330 -47.03 40.69 -25.02
N GLY A 331 -46.07 41.64 -25.04
CA GLY A 331 -45.46 42.21 -23.83
C GLY A 331 -44.43 41.34 -23.09
N VAL A 332 -44.17 40.09 -23.52
CA VAL A 332 -43.24 39.17 -22.85
C VAL A 332 -42.15 38.68 -23.80
N ALA A 333 -40.90 38.64 -23.34
CA ALA A 333 -39.79 38.03 -24.07
C ALA A 333 -39.28 36.77 -23.38
N THR A 334 -38.85 35.78 -24.17
CA THR A 334 -38.17 34.57 -23.70
C THR A 334 -36.67 34.67 -24.02
N ALA A 335 -35.91 35.23 -23.08
CA ALA A 335 -34.47 35.36 -23.16
C ALA A 335 -33.77 34.01 -22.96
N ARG A 336 -32.89 33.63 -23.89
CA ARG A 336 -32.02 32.45 -23.75
C ARG A 336 -30.66 32.83 -23.17
N VAL A 337 -30.29 32.20 -22.06
CA VAL A 337 -28.98 32.34 -21.39
C VAL A 337 -28.19 31.06 -21.63
N TYR A 338 -27.21 31.12 -22.53
CA TYR A 338 -26.34 30.00 -22.88
C TYR A 338 -25.12 29.95 -21.97
N TRP A 339 -24.82 28.77 -21.46
CA TRP A 339 -23.71 28.56 -20.54
C TRP A 339 -23.12 27.17 -20.67
N LYS A 340 -21.83 27.04 -20.39
CA LYS A 340 -21.12 25.75 -20.31
C LYS A 340 -20.12 25.84 -19.15
N VAL A 341 -19.91 24.73 -18.47
CA VAL A 341 -18.82 24.57 -17.49
C VAL A 341 -18.02 23.35 -17.90
N ARG A 342 -16.69 23.45 -17.87
CA ARG A 342 -15.78 22.32 -18.07
C ARG A 342 -14.95 22.04 -16.84
N ASP A 343 -14.79 20.77 -16.51
CA ASP A 343 -13.94 20.26 -15.44
C ASP A 343 -13.50 18.84 -15.84
N SER A 344 -12.20 18.59 -15.76
CA SER A 344 -11.59 17.34 -16.18
C SER A 344 -11.44 16.32 -15.05
N TYR A 345 -11.67 16.67 -13.77
CA TYR A 345 -11.33 15.80 -12.64
C TYR A 345 -12.47 15.46 -11.69
N THR A 346 -13.54 16.26 -11.58
CA THR A 346 -14.59 16.05 -10.56
C THR A 346 -15.81 15.22 -10.99
N GLY A 347 -15.60 14.19 -11.82
CA GLY A 347 -16.67 13.25 -12.17
C GLY A 347 -17.85 13.89 -12.92
N ASN A 348 -17.55 14.86 -13.81
CA ASN A 348 -18.53 15.53 -14.69
C ASN A 348 -19.65 16.30 -13.96
N LYS A 349 -19.50 16.66 -12.68
CA LYS A 349 -20.50 17.44 -11.92
C LYS A 349 -19.86 18.66 -11.25
N ALA A 350 -20.52 19.80 -11.37
CA ALA A 350 -20.15 20.99 -10.61
C ALA A 350 -21.38 21.73 -10.09
N TYR A 351 -21.20 22.50 -9.03
CA TYR A 351 -22.22 23.42 -8.54
C TYR A 351 -22.24 24.67 -9.44
N VAL A 352 -23.36 24.94 -10.12
CA VAL A 352 -23.46 26.07 -11.06
C VAL A 352 -24.52 27.08 -10.60
N LYS A 353 -24.14 28.36 -10.67
CA LYS A 353 -25.02 29.49 -10.37
C LYS A 353 -24.88 30.57 -11.44
N ILE A 354 -26.02 31.03 -11.95
CA ILE A 354 -26.07 32.14 -12.90
C ILE A 354 -26.75 33.33 -12.25
N VAL A 355 -26.13 34.49 -12.36
CA VAL A 355 -26.72 35.77 -11.90
C VAL A 355 -26.98 36.63 -13.11
N VAL A 356 -28.19 37.18 -13.21
CA VAL A 356 -28.58 38.13 -14.26
C VAL A 356 -28.81 39.50 -13.62
N LYS A 357 -28.21 40.54 -14.20
CA LYS A 357 -28.40 41.92 -13.79
C LYS A 357 -28.88 42.78 -14.96
N LYS A 358 -29.94 43.56 -14.75
CA LYS A 358 -30.48 44.53 -15.72
C LYS A 358 -29.67 45.82 -15.68
N ARG A 359 -29.32 46.36 -16.86
CA ARG A 359 -28.77 47.71 -16.97
C ARG A 359 -29.85 48.72 -16.64
N VAL A 360 -29.57 49.58 -15.67
CA VAL A 360 -30.44 50.68 -15.25
C VAL A 360 -29.68 52.00 -15.33
N TYR A 361 -30.40 53.09 -15.57
CA TYR A 361 -29.88 54.45 -15.57
C TYR A 361 -30.46 55.17 -14.36
N SER A 362 -29.60 55.85 -13.59
CA SER A 362 -30.04 56.63 -12.42
C SER A 362 -29.86 58.12 -12.70
N ALA A 363 -30.94 58.89 -12.56
CA ALA A 363 -30.90 60.35 -12.69
C ALA A 363 -29.91 60.98 -11.68
N LYS A 364 -29.92 60.52 -10.42
CA LYS A 364 -28.97 60.93 -9.37
C LYS A 364 -27.52 60.62 -9.75
N ARG A 365 -27.24 59.45 -10.32
CA ARG A 365 -25.88 59.11 -10.81
C ARG A 365 -25.49 59.94 -12.02
N ARG A 366 -26.42 60.18 -12.96
CA ARG A 366 -26.21 61.07 -14.11
C ARG A 366 -25.84 62.49 -13.67
N ALA A 367 -26.52 63.05 -12.67
CA ALA A 367 -26.19 64.35 -12.09
C ALA A 367 -24.81 64.36 -11.40
N ARG A 368 -24.46 63.31 -10.66
CA ARG A 368 -23.12 63.14 -10.07
C ARG A 368 -22.02 63.03 -11.13
N GLU A 369 -22.26 62.26 -12.18
CA GLU A 369 -21.36 62.11 -13.33
C GLU A 369 -21.14 63.45 -14.03
N ALA A 370 -22.22 64.20 -14.28
CA ALA A 370 -22.16 65.53 -14.89
C ALA A 370 -21.35 66.51 -14.03
N ARG A 371 -21.60 66.57 -12.71
CA ARG A 371 -20.81 67.43 -11.79
C ARG A 371 -19.33 67.03 -11.76
N ALA A 372 -19.04 65.73 -11.66
CA ALA A 372 -17.66 65.24 -11.67
C ALA A 372 -16.95 65.52 -13.00
N LEU A 373 -17.67 65.43 -14.13
CA LEU A 373 -17.17 65.75 -15.46
C LEU A 373 -16.90 67.25 -15.63
N ARG A 374 -17.82 68.12 -15.21
CA ARG A 374 -17.63 69.59 -15.23
C ARG A 374 -16.42 69.99 -14.41
N ALA A 375 -16.31 69.49 -13.17
CA ALA A 375 -15.15 69.75 -12.32
C ALA A 375 -13.85 69.20 -12.92
N PHE A 376 -13.85 67.99 -13.47
CA PHE A 376 -12.69 67.42 -14.17
C PHE A 376 -12.24 68.31 -15.34
N LYS A 377 -13.19 68.76 -16.18
CA LYS A 377 -12.91 69.65 -17.33
C LYS A 377 -12.39 71.01 -16.86
N SER A 378 -13.01 71.61 -15.85
CA SER A 378 -12.59 72.91 -15.28
C SER A 378 -11.17 72.84 -14.71
N TRP A 379 -10.87 71.86 -13.85
CA TRP A 379 -9.52 71.69 -13.30
C TRP A 379 -8.48 71.32 -14.36
N ARG A 380 -8.86 70.55 -15.39
CA ARG A 380 -7.99 70.28 -16.55
C ARG A 380 -7.67 71.56 -17.34
N ALA A 381 -8.66 72.44 -17.52
CA ALA A 381 -8.46 73.73 -18.19
C ALA A 381 -7.57 74.67 -17.37
N LYS A 382 -7.82 74.79 -16.06
CA LYS A 382 -6.97 75.58 -15.14
C LYS A 382 -5.52 75.10 -15.12
N ALA A 383 -5.31 73.77 -15.08
CA ALA A 383 -3.98 73.16 -15.15
C ALA A 383 -3.25 73.39 -16.49
N ARG A 384 -3.98 73.69 -17.57
CA ARG A 384 -3.41 73.99 -18.89
C ARG A 384 -3.09 75.47 -19.10
N LYS A 385 -3.91 76.37 -18.53
CA LYS A 385 -3.76 77.83 -18.72
C LYS A 385 -2.72 78.48 -17.81
N THR A 386 -2.45 77.91 -16.63
CA THR A 386 -1.53 78.55 -15.67
C THR A 386 -0.06 78.34 -16.05
N LYS A 387 0.73 79.42 -16.04
CA LYS A 387 2.19 79.39 -16.25
C LYS A 387 2.97 79.06 -14.95
N ASN A 388 2.31 79.09 -13.78
CA ASN A 388 2.93 78.75 -12.49
C ASN A 388 2.97 77.22 -12.27
N LYS A 389 4.18 76.65 -12.18
CA LYS A 389 4.42 75.19 -12.06
C LYS A 389 3.79 74.57 -10.81
N ASN A 390 3.86 75.25 -9.66
CA ASN A 390 3.30 74.76 -8.39
C ASN A 390 1.77 74.72 -8.42
N LEU A 391 1.16 75.75 -9.01
CA LEU A 391 -0.29 75.84 -9.18
C LEU A 391 -0.80 74.79 -10.18
N ALA A 392 -0.07 74.56 -11.28
CA ALA A 392 -0.36 73.49 -12.24
C ALA A 392 -0.36 72.10 -11.57
N ARG A 393 0.60 71.82 -10.66
CA ARG A 393 0.65 70.56 -9.90
C ARG A 393 -0.61 70.36 -9.05
N LYS A 394 -1.01 71.37 -8.28
CA LYS A 394 -2.23 71.36 -7.45
C LYS A 394 -3.49 71.13 -8.29
N TYR A 395 -3.60 71.80 -9.43
CA TYR A 395 -4.73 71.62 -10.36
C TYR A 395 -4.77 70.22 -11.00
N ARG A 396 -3.61 69.64 -11.36
CA ARG A 396 -3.53 68.25 -11.85
C ARG A 396 -3.97 67.25 -10.78
N GLN A 397 -3.65 67.48 -9.51
CA GLN A 397 -4.10 66.62 -8.40
C GLN A 397 -5.63 66.68 -8.25
N LYS A 398 -6.23 67.88 -8.27
CA LYS A 398 -7.70 68.05 -8.26
C LYS A 398 -8.35 67.41 -9.50
N MET A 399 -7.76 67.59 -10.68
CA MET A 399 -8.20 66.94 -11.91
C MET A 399 -8.19 65.40 -11.79
N ARG A 400 -7.10 64.80 -11.30
CA ARG A 400 -7.00 63.35 -11.07
C ARG A 400 -8.05 62.86 -10.06
N MET A 401 -8.27 63.61 -8.98
CA MET A 401 -9.32 63.32 -8.00
C MET A 401 -10.71 63.31 -8.66
N HIS A 402 -11.04 64.33 -9.44
CA HIS A 402 -12.33 64.41 -10.14
C HIS A 402 -12.46 63.37 -11.27
N LYS A 403 -11.37 62.97 -11.93
CA LYS A 403 -11.33 61.84 -12.87
C LYS A 403 -11.68 60.52 -12.16
N ARG A 404 -11.13 60.29 -10.95
CA ARG A 404 -11.51 59.13 -10.12
C ARG A 404 -12.99 59.18 -9.72
N ARG A 405 -13.50 60.36 -9.31
CA ARG A 405 -14.93 60.55 -9.00
C ARG A 405 -15.82 60.30 -10.23
N LEU A 406 -15.43 60.77 -11.40
CA LEU A 406 -16.14 60.52 -12.66
C LEU A 406 -16.22 59.02 -12.99
N ASN A 407 -15.09 58.31 -12.88
CA ASN A 407 -15.04 56.87 -13.09
C ASN A 407 -15.95 56.09 -12.11
N LYS A 408 -16.10 56.58 -10.87
CA LYS A 408 -17.03 56.03 -9.87
C LYS A 408 -18.49 56.41 -10.13
N ALA A 409 -18.76 57.56 -10.77
CA ALA A 409 -20.10 58.13 -10.92
C ALA A 409 -20.88 57.63 -12.15
N ARG A 410 -20.34 56.70 -12.95
CA ARG A 410 -20.97 56.16 -14.18
C ARG A 410 -22.49 55.98 -14.05
N ARG A 411 -23.26 56.65 -14.93
CA ARG A 411 -24.73 56.61 -15.01
C ARG A 411 -25.33 55.22 -15.16
N GLN A 412 -24.57 54.30 -15.75
CA GLN A 412 -24.99 52.91 -15.95
C GLN A 412 -24.72 52.08 -14.69
N ALA A 413 -25.77 51.52 -14.11
CA ALA A 413 -25.69 50.53 -13.04
C ALA A 413 -26.28 49.20 -13.50
N TYR A 414 -25.95 48.13 -12.80
CA TYR A 414 -26.51 46.80 -13.04
C TYR A 414 -27.17 46.29 -11.76
N LYS A 415 -28.50 46.25 -11.74
CA LYS A 415 -29.29 45.72 -10.61
C LYS A 415 -29.57 44.23 -10.83
N ARG A 416 -29.42 43.40 -9.79
CA ARG A 416 -29.73 41.97 -9.85
C ARG A 416 -31.23 41.81 -10.06
N VAL A 417 -31.61 40.99 -11.04
CA VAL A 417 -33.02 40.72 -11.38
C VAL A 417 -33.35 39.23 -11.42
N LYS A 418 -32.34 38.37 -11.58
CA LYS A 418 -32.54 36.92 -11.50
C LYS A 418 -31.30 36.23 -10.96
N THR A 419 -31.53 35.20 -10.15
CA THR A 419 -30.53 34.19 -9.78
C THR A 419 -31.08 32.84 -10.22
N ILE A 420 -30.24 32.05 -10.91
CA ILE A 420 -30.58 30.71 -11.39
C ILE A 420 -29.60 29.76 -10.71
N ASN A 421 -30.10 28.94 -9.79
CA ASN A 421 -29.29 28.00 -9.04
C ASN A 421 -29.49 26.60 -9.65
N TYR A 422 -28.53 26.15 -10.46
CA TYR A 422 -28.55 24.77 -10.98
C TYR A 422 -28.12 23.74 -9.93
N LYS A 423 -27.63 24.21 -8.77
CA LYS A 423 -27.00 23.38 -7.73
C LYS A 423 -25.95 22.46 -8.38
N TRP A 424 -25.72 21.28 -7.80
CA TRP A 424 -24.87 20.25 -8.40
C TRP A 424 -25.53 19.68 -9.65
N THR A 425 -24.88 19.85 -10.79
CA THR A 425 -25.45 19.46 -12.07
C THR A 425 -24.39 18.88 -12.99
N LYS A 426 -24.80 18.02 -13.94
CA LYS A 426 -23.91 17.48 -14.97
C LYS A 426 -23.39 18.62 -15.86
N ILE A 427 -22.08 18.70 -16.03
CA ILE A 427 -21.37 19.73 -16.81
C ILE A 427 -20.77 19.14 -18.10
N ASN A 428 -19.75 19.77 -18.69
CA ASN A 428 -19.09 19.38 -19.94
C ASN A 428 -19.94 19.47 -21.22
N ARG A 429 -21.20 19.91 -21.12
CA ARG A 429 -22.11 20.20 -22.23
C ARG A 429 -22.61 21.65 -22.26
N LEU A 430 -22.99 22.13 -23.44
CA LEU A 430 -23.67 23.43 -23.58
C LEU A 430 -25.09 23.32 -23.03
N ARG A 431 -25.52 24.30 -22.24
CA ARG A 431 -26.87 24.37 -21.68
C ARG A 431 -27.47 25.74 -21.93
N VAL A 432 -28.81 25.78 -21.92
CA VAL A 432 -29.58 27.00 -22.09
C VAL A 432 -30.60 27.11 -20.96
N TYR A 433 -30.67 28.28 -20.33
CA TYR A 433 -31.78 28.64 -19.46
C TYR A 433 -32.74 29.56 -20.24
N LYS A 434 -34.02 29.19 -20.33
CA LYS A 434 -35.08 30.03 -20.88
C LYS A 434 -35.63 30.93 -19.78
N TRP A 435 -35.49 32.24 -19.91
CA TRP A 435 -35.92 33.24 -18.94
C TRP A 435 -37.02 34.13 -19.52
N ARG A 436 -38.23 34.05 -18.97
CA ARG A 436 -39.33 34.96 -19.36
C ARG A 436 -39.23 36.28 -18.59
N THR A 437 -39.39 37.40 -19.28
CA THR A 437 -39.45 38.73 -18.66
C THR A 437 -40.22 39.73 -19.51
N ARG A 438 -40.91 40.66 -18.83
CA ARG A 438 -41.57 41.83 -19.44
C ARG A 438 -40.61 43.01 -19.62
N ALA A 439 -39.47 42.99 -18.93
CA ALA A 439 -38.51 44.09 -18.93
C ALA A 439 -37.68 44.09 -20.22
N SER A 440 -37.71 45.20 -20.96
CA SER A 440 -36.79 45.46 -22.07
C SER A 440 -35.42 45.96 -21.58
N GLY A 441 -34.43 45.93 -22.47
CA GLY A 441 -33.11 46.50 -22.26
C GLY A 441 -31.97 45.48 -22.29
N LYS A 442 -30.81 45.90 -21.78
CA LYS A 442 -29.56 45.11 -21.78
C LYS A 442 -29.34 44.44 -20.43
N PHE A 443 -29.21 43.11 -20.43
CA PHE A 443 -28.98 42.30 -19.25
C PHE A 443 -27.60 41.68 -19.31
N LYS A 444 -26.77 41.86 -18.28
CA LYS A 444 -25.54 41.09 -18.09
C LYS A 444 -25.87 39.81 -17.35
N PHE A 445 -25.21 38.72 -17.69
CA PHE A 445 -25.22 37.53 -16.87
C PHE A 445 -23.80 37.00 -16.62
N TRP A 446 -23.67 36.28 -15.51
CA TRP A 446 -22.42 35.70 -15.02
C TRP A 446 -22.63 34.23 -14.70
N VAL A 447 -21.73 33.37 -15.17
CA VAL A 447 -21.77 31.91 -14.93
C VAL A 447 -20.68 31.56 -13.93
N MET A 448 -21.09 31.27 -12.69
CA MET A 448 -20.22 30.89 -11.59
C MET A 448 -20.26 29.38 -11.39
N SER A 449 -19.12 28.80 -11.02
CA SER A 449 -19.03 27.38 -10.72
C SER A 449 -18.06 27.11 -9.58
N LYS A 450 -18.30 26.01 -8.85
CA LYS A 450 -17.33 25.34 -7.99
C LYS A 450 -17.45 23.82 -8.18
N ASP A 451 -16.34 23.12 -8.13
CA ASP A 451 -16.27 21.67 -8.34
C ASP A 451 -16.44 20.89 -7.02
N GLN A 452 -16.34 19.56 -7.07
CA GLN A 452 -16.46 18.66 -5.91
C GLN A 452 -15.36 18.87 -4.86
N ALA A 453 -14.14 19.23 -5.27
CA ALA A 453 -13.05 19.63 -4.39
C ALA A 453 -13.22 21.05 -3.82
N ARG A 454 -14.32 21.73 -4.16
CA ARG A 454 -14.69 23.09 -3.79
C ARG A 454 -13.73 24.15 -4.34
N ASN A 455 -13.08 23.92 -5.48
CA ASN A 455 -12.33 24.97 -6.17
C ASN A 455 -13.29 25.99 -6.78
N PRO A 456 -13.27 27.27 -6.35
CA PRO A 456 -14.16 28.28 -6.90
C PRO A 456 -13.58 28.87 -8.19
N GLN A 457 -14.44 29.09 -9.19
CA GLN A 457 -14.03 29.84 -10.38
C GLN A 457 -13.98 31.35 -10.11
N ARG A 458 -12.79 31.95 -10.27
CA ARG A 458 -12.59 33.40 -10.10
C ARG A 458 -12.85 34.18 -11.40
N ASN A 459 -12.46 33.64 -12.55
CA ASN A 459 -12.68 34.24 -13.87
C ASN A 459 -14.05 33.84 -14.42
N ILE A 460 -15.09 34.29 -13.73
CA ILE A 460 -16.49 34.02 -14.04
C ILE A 460 -16.81 34.49 -15.46
N ALA A 461 -17.22 33.57 -16.33
CA ALA A 461 -17.67 33.93 -17.67
C ALA A 461 -18.86 34.88 -17.62
N ARG A 462 -18.85 35.89 -18.50
CA ARG A 462 -19.86 36.94 -18.57
C ARG A 462 -20.30 37.14 -20.00
N ASN A 463 -21.60 37.30 -20.21
CA ASN A 463 -22.14 37.71 -21.51
C ASN A 463 -23.45 38.50 -21.32
N TYR A 464 -24.15 38.81 -22.40
CA TYR A 464 -25.32 39.68 -22.40
C TYR A 464 -26.50 39.07 -23.14
N VAL A 465 -27.69 39.41 -22.66
CA VAL A 465 -28.94 39.26 -23.38
C VAL A 465 -29.56 40.64 -23.61
N ILE A 466 -30.02 40.92 -24.83
CA ILE A 466 -30.69 42.16 -25.20
C ILE A 466 -32.16 41.83 -25.47
N ILE A 467 -33.06 42.57 -24.84
CA ILE A 467 -34.50 42.42 -25.04
C ILE A 467 -35.02 43.71 -25.66
N ARG A 468 -35.57 43.59 -26.87
CA ARG A 468 -36.22 44.69 -27.60
C ARG A 468 -37.72 44.65 -27.36
#